data_AF-A0A100Y6E1-F1
#
_entry.id   AF-A0A100Y6E1-F1
#
_cell.length_a   1.000
_cell.length_b   1.000
_cell.length_c   1.000
_cell.angle_alpha   90.00
_cell.angle_beta   90.00
_cell.angle_gamma   90.00
#
_symmetry.space_group_name_H-M   'P 1'
#
loop_
_entity.id
_entity.type
_entity.pdbx_description
1 polymer ?
#
loop_
_entity_poly.entity_id
_entity_poly.type
_entity_poly.pdbx_seq_one_letter_code
_entity_poly.pdbx_strand_id
1 'polypeptide(L)'
;MTAPRRTSGLPDLIGRLLTDALYPVPAPHPHHQTLLQVKDRQAELDKELRAVLAGPEPRSHAEAEAELDDIVNLLIDRLDVARDLGLLLGDDTCCTGMASDEKEPVHISEGLAATGDGARRALRVNAPCVVCACLSVFDDYGCPDALASADLVAALRTMNGTAEGRWRYAELTQARLATLLRAYEVASRDITLPDGRRRKSYRRTALLAALPDDCAC
;
A
#
# COMPACT_ATOMS: atom_id res chain seq x y z
N MET A 1 -27.13 2.87 -47.67
CA MET A 1 -26.89 1.40 -47.75
C MET A 1 -25.56 1.15 -48.43
N THR A 2 -24.47 0.93 -47.70
CA THR A 2 -23.36 0.06 -48.15
C THR A 2 -22.50 -0.30 -46.93
N ALA A 3 -22.60 -1.53 -46.47
CA ALA A 3 -21.72 -2.09 -45.45
C ALA A 3 -20.49 -2.71 -46.13
N PRO A 4 -19.26 -2.52 -45.62
CA PRO A 4 -18.14 -3.34 -46.04
C PRO A 4 -18.24 -4.72 -45.37
N ARG A 5 -18.50 -5.73 -46.18
CA ARG A 5 -18.34 -7.15 -45.83
C ARG A 5 -16.90 -7.39 -45.38
N ARG A 6 -16.68 -7.65 -44.10
CA ARG A 6 -15.42 -8.25 -43.64
C ARG A 6 -15.46 -9.73 -44.00
N THR A 7 -14.79 -10.08 -45.09
CA THR A 7 -14.33 -11.44 -45.35
C THR A 7 -13.24 -11.77 -44.32
N SER A 8 -13.64 -12.18 -43.11
CA SER A 8 -12.74 -12.84 -42.15
C SER A 8 -12.46 -14.24 -42.68
N GLY A 9 -11.40 -14.34 -43.49
CA GLY A 9 -11.01 -15.56 -44.16
C GLY A 9 -10.63 -16.65 -43.16
N LEU A 10 -11.06 -17.87 -43.47
CA LEU A 10 -10.60 -19.15 -42.94
C LEU A 10 -9.09 -19.21 -42.55
N PRO A 11 -8.12 -18.59 -43.27
CA PRO A 11 -6.73 -18.48 -42.83
C PRO A 11 -6.50 -17.79 -41.48
N ASP A 12 -7.34 -16.83 -41.08
CA ASP A 12 -7.21 -16.12 -39.80
C ASP A 12 -7.68 -17.01 -38.62
N LEU A 13 -8.70 -17.83 -38.86
CA LEU A 13 -9.17 -18.85 -37.92
C LEU A 13 -8.16 -19.98 -37.75
N ILE A 14 -7.57 -20.45 -38.86
CA ILE A 14 -6.49 -21.45 -38.84
C ILE A 14 -5.25 -20.89 -38.16
N GLY A 15 -4.88 -19.63 -38.45
CA GLY A 15 -3.77 -18.95 -37.79
C GLY A 15 -3.97 -18.86 -36.27
N ARG A 16 -5.17 -18.49 -35.81
CA ARG A 16 -5.52 -18.46 -34.38
C ARG A 16 -5.51 -19.85 -33.74
N LEU A 17 -6.10 -20.85 -34.38
CA LEU A 17 -6.12 -22.22 -33.86
C LEU A 17 -4.72 -22.85 -33.80
N LEU A 18 -3.87 -22.59 -34.80
CA LEU A 18 -2.47 -23.03 -34.79
C LEU A 18 -1.66 -22.29 -33.73
N THR A 19 -1.92 -20.98 -33.53
CA THR A 19 -1.24 -20.22 -32.47
C THR A 19 -1.65 -20.73 -31.09
N ASP A 20 -2.93 -21.02 -30.88
CA ASP A 20 -3.49 -21.57 -29.62
C ASP A 20 -3.03 -23.02 -29.35
N ALA A 21 -2.85 -23.83 -30.40
CA ALA A 21 -2.37 -25.22 -30.29
C ALA A 21 -0.85 -25.35 -30.16
N LEU A 22 -0.08 -24.45 -30.78
CA LEU A 22 1.40 -24.47 -30.76
C LEU A 22 1.99 -23.69 -29.59
N TYR A 23 1.24 -22.72 -29.06
CA TYR A 23 1.55 -21.97 -27.85
C TYR A 23 0.34 -22.03 -26.93
N PRO A 24 0.14 -23.14 -26.19
CA PRO A 24 -0.92 -23.18 -25.19
C PRO A 24 -0.72 -21.97 -24.28
N VAL A 25 -1.72 -21.08 -24.25
CA VAL A 25 -1.69 -19.93 -23.35
C VAL A 25 -1.50 -20.52 -21.95
N PRO A 26 -0.39 -20.21 -21.25
CA PRO A 26 -0.16 -20.78 -19.94
C PRO A 26 -1.35 -20.42 -19.07
N ALA A 27 -1.87 -21.40 -18.33
CA ALA A 27 -2.97 -21.18 -17.42
C ALA A 27 -2.61 -19.97 -16.52
N PRO A 28 -3.53 -19.02 -16.31
CA PRO A 28 -3.24 -17.84 -15.53
C PRO A 28 -2.73 -18.27 -14.15
N HIS A 29 -1.63 -17.66 -13.72
CA HIS A 29 -1.05 -17.97 -12.41
C HIS A 29 -2.13 -17.79 -11.33
N PRO A 30 -2.33 -18.76 -10.42
CA PRO A 30 -3.45 -18.75 -9.49
C PRO A 30 -3.47 -17.48 -8.63
N HIS A 31 -2.29 -16.97 -8.27
CA HIS A 31 -2.17 -15.70 -7.55
C HIS A 31 -2.71 -14.50 -8.35
N HIS A 32 -2.39 -14.39 -9.65
CA HIS A 32 -2.90 -13.32 -10.50
C HIS A 32 -4.42 -13.43 -10.68
N GLN A 33 -4.95 -14.65 -10.73
CA GLN A 33 -6.39 -14.87 -10.79
C GLN A 33 -7.09 -14.40 -9.51
N THR A 34 -6.53 -14.72 -8.34
CA THR A 34 -7.04 -14.23 -7.06
C THR A 34 -6.98 -12.70 -6.96
N LEU A 35 -5.88 -12.08 -7.40
CA LEU A 35 -5.75 -10.61 -7.45
C LEU A 35 -6.87 -9.95 -8.29
N LEU A 36 -7.16 -10.51 -9.46
CA LEU A 36 -8.25 -10.02 -10.31
C LEU A 36 -9.61 -10.19 -9.63
N GLN A 37 -9.88 -11.33 -9.00
CA GLN A 37 -11.12 -11.58 -8.27
C GLN A 37 -11.34 -10.60 -7.12
N VAL A 38 -10.30 -10.33 -6.33
CA VAL A 38 -10.37 -9.37 -5.22
C VAL A 38 -10.61 -7.95 -5.73
N LYS A 39 -9.95 -7.57 -6.83
CA LYS A 39 -10.19 -6.27 -7.50
C LYS A 39 -11.64 -6.15 -8.01
N ASP A 40 -12.17 -7.20 -8.63
CA ASP A 40 -13.53 -7.20 -9.15
C ASP A 40 -14.54 -7.07 -7.98
N ARG A 41 -14.29 -7.77 -6.87
CA ARG A 41 -15.10 -7.64 -5.65
C ARG A 41 -15.05 -6.23 -5.07
N GLN A 42 -13.89 -5.58 -5.06
CA GLN A 42 -13.76 -4.19 -4.63
C GLN A 42 -14.61 -3.24 -5.50
N ALA A 43 -14.58 -3.43 -6.81
CA ALA A 43 -15.36 -2.62 -7.75
C ALA A 43 -16.87 -2.81 -7.58
N GLU A 44 -17.31 -4.02 -7.22
CA GLU A 44 -18.71 -4.33 -6.92
C GLU A 44 -19.17 -3.63 -5.64
N LEU A 45 -18.40 -3.71 -4.55
CA LEU A 45 -18.69 -2.99 -3.30
C LEU A 45 -18.73 -1.47 -3.50
N ASP A 46 -17.79 -0.91 -4.28
CA ASP A 46 -17.79 0.52 -4.61
C ASP A 46 -19.00 0.93 -5.46
N LYS A 47 -19.57 0.00 -6.24
CA LYS A 47 -20.79 0.22 -7.00
C LYS A 47 -22.02 0.16 -6.09
N GLU A 48 -22.09 -0.81 -5.18
CA GLU A 48 -23.16 -0.95 -4.20
C GLU A 48 -23.22 0.25 -3.27
N LEU A 49 -22.09 0.66 -2.70
CA LEU A 49 -22.00 1.83 -1.82
C LEU A 49 -22.50 3.10 -2.53
N ARG A 50 -22.10 3.30 -3.80
CA ARG A 50 -22.63 4.42 -4.60
C ARG A 50 -24.12 4.30 -4.87
N ALA A 51 -24.63 3.10 -5.08
CA ALA A 51 -26.05 2.88 -5.31
C ALA A 51 -26.89 3.20 -4.07
N VAL A 52 -26.42 2.83 -2.88
CA VAL A 52 -27.06 3.17 -1.60
C VAL A 52 -27.04 4.69 -1.40
N LEU A 53 -25.88 5.33 -1.54
CA LEU A 53 -25.75 6.79 -1.35
C LEU A 53 -26.50 7.63 -2.40
N ALA A 54 -26.72 7.10 -3.60
CA ALA A 54 -27.53 7.74 -4.64
C ALA A 54 -29.02 7.33 -4.59
N GLY A 55 -29.39 6.50 -3.61
CA GLY A 55 -30.74 6.01 -3.41
C GLY A 55 -31.73 7.10 -3.01
N PRO A 56 -33.02 6.77 -2.96
CA PRO A 56 -34.04 7.68 -2.44
C PRO A 56 -33.83 7.92 -0.95
N GLU A 57 -34.13 9.15 -0.50
CA GLU A 57 -34.03 9.51 0.92
C GLU A 57 -34.99 8.65 1.78
N PRO A 58 -34.54 8.16 2.95
CA PRO A 58 -35.35 7.31 3.81
C PRO A 58 -36.58 8.06 4.31
N ARG A 59 -37.72 7.37 4.35
CA ARG A 59 -39.03 7.98 4.68
C ARG A 59 -39.36 7.89 6.17
N SER A 60 -38.58 7.11 6.91
CA SER A 60 -38.74 6.93 8.35
C SER A 60 -37.39 6.76 9.04
N HIS A 61 -37.37 6.98 10.36
CA HIS A 61 -36.18 6.75 11.16
C HIS A 61 -35.70 5.28 11.11
N ALA A 62 -36.63 4.32 11.08
CA ALA A 62 -36.28 2.90 10.99
C ALA A 62 -35.64 2.56 9.63
N GLU A 63 -36.10 3.19 8.54
CA GLU A 63 -35.46 3.06 7.22
C GLU A 63 -34.07 3.71 7.19
N ALA A 64 -33.91 4.88 7.82
CA ALA A 64 -32.63 5.56 7.91
C ALA A 64 -31.60 4.77 8.75
N GLU A 65 -32.04 4.14 9.85
CA GLU A 65 -31.20 3.29 10.69
C GLU A 65 -30.75 2.02 9.93
N ALA A 66 -31.67 1.37 9.19
CA ALA A 66 -31.34 0.23 8.35
C ALA A 66 -30.37 0.60 7.21
N GLU A 67 -30.56 1.76 6.57
CA GLU A 67 -29.63 2.25 5.54
C GLU A 67 -28.24 2.55 6.12
N LEU A 68 -28.16 3.12 7.32
CA LEU A 68 -26.89 3.34 8.01
C LEU A 68 -26.19 2.02 8.32
N ASP A 69 -26.91 1.01 8.79
CA ASP A 69 -26.36 -0.33 9.03
C ASP A 69 -25.84 -0.95 7.73
N ASP A 70 -26.59 -0.83 6.63
CA ASP A 70 -26.16 -1.31 5.30
C ASP A 70 -24.89 -0.60 4.82
N ILE A 71 -24.79 0.73 4.98
CA ILE A 71 -23.60 1.52 4.65
C ILE A 71 -22.40 1.07 5.49
N VAL A 72 -22.59 0.89 6.80
CA VAL A 72 -21.52 0.46 7.71
C VAL A 72 -21.02 -0.93 7.32
N ASN A 73 -21.93 -1.87 7.02
CA ASN A 73 -21.57 -3.22 6.58
C ASN A 73 -20.79 -3.20 5.26
N LEU A 74 -21.23 -2.41 4.27
CA LEU A 74 -20.51 -2.24 3.00
C LEU A 74 -19.11 -1.66 3.19
N LEU A 75 -18.94 -0.71 4.13
CA LEU A 75 -17.63 -0.15 4.45
C LEU A 75 -16.72 -1.17 5.13
N ILE A 76 -17.25 -2.02 6.02
CA ILE A 76 -16.51 -3.11 6.65
C ILE A 76 -16.04 -4.10 5.58
N ASP A 77 -16.94 -4.57 4.71
CA ASP A 77 -16.61 -5.50 3.63
C ASP A 77 -15.53 -4.93 2.70
N ARG A 78 -15.61 -3.62 2.39
CA ARG A 78 -14.62 -2.94 1.56
C ARG A 78 -13.25 -2.86 2.23
N LEU A 79 -13.21 -2.64 3.55
CA LEU A 79 -11.96 -2.64 4.32
C LEU A 79 -11.33 -4.04 4.37
N ASP A 80 -12.15 -5.09 4.51
CA ASP A 80 -11.68 -6.46 4.48
C ASP A 80 -11.10 -6.83 3.10
N VAL A 81 -11.78 -6.48 2.01
CA VAL A 81 -11.27 -6.66 0.64
C VAL A 81 -9.98 -5.88 0.41
N ALA A 82 -9.86 -4.66 0.93
CA ALA A 82 -8.63 -3.88 0.82
C ALA A 82 -7.47 -4.51 1.60
N ARG A 83 -7.73 -5.11 2.76
CA ARG A 83 -6.74 -5.88 3.52
C ARG A 83 -6.30 -7.12 2.74
N ASP A 84 -7.24 -7.87 2.18
CA ASP A 84 -6.95 -9.07 1.40
C ASP A 84 -6.12 -8.73 0.15
N LEU A 85 -6.45 -7.63 -0.53
CA LEU A 85 -5.65 -7.11 -1.63
C LEU A 85 -4.23 -6.75 -1.19
N GLY A 86 -4.08 -6.08 -0.04
CA GLY A 86 -2.78 -5.74 0.53
C GLY A 86 -1.93 -6.98 0.88
N LEU A 87 -2.55 -8.05 1.37
CA LEU A 87 -1.89 -9.33 1.62
C LEU A 87 -1.44 -10.00 0.32
N LEU A 88 -2.29 -10.02 -0.70
CA LEU A 88 -1.96 -10.60 -2.01
C LEU A 88 -0.84 -9.81 -2.70
N LEU A 89 -0.92 -8.48 -2.73
CA LEU A 89 0.13 -7.65 -3.33
C LEU A 89 1.47 -7.74 -2.57
N GLY A 90 1.45 -8.18 -1.31
CA GLY A 90 2.65 -8.44 -0.51
C GLY A 90 3.14 -9.88 -0.52
N ASP A 91 2.53 -10.77 -1.29
CA ASP A 91 2.97 -12.13 -1.42
C ASP A 91 3.73 -12.33 -2.74
N ASP A 92 5.06 -12.51 -2.66
CA ASP A 92 5.96 -12.63 -3.82
C ASP A 92 5.86 -14.01 -4.51
N THR A 93 4.77 -14.76 -4.32
CA THR A 93 4.58 -16.13 -4.84
C THR A 93 4.54 -16.19 -6.38
N CYS A 94 4.48 -15.06 -7.08
CA CYS A 94 4.55 -14.98 -8.53
C CYS A 94 5.94 -15.33 -9.11
N CYS A 95 7.00 -15.31 -8.30
CA CYS A 95 8.39 -15.48 -8.76
C CYS A 95 9.00 -16.86 -8.44
N THR A 96 8.28 -17.75 -7.76
CA THR A 96 8.79 -19.07 -7.35
C THR A 96 8.69 -20.08 -8.50
N GLY A 97 9.34 -19.78 -9.63
CA GLY A 97 9.13 -20.52 -10.88
C GLY A 97 10.33 -20.61 -11.83
N MET A 98 11.53 -20.24 -11.40
CA MET A 98 12.77 -20.57 -12.12
C MET A 98 13.82 -21.11 -11.16
N ALA A 99 13.61 -22.35 -10.71
CA ALA A 99 14.75 -23.18 -10.32
C ALA A 99 15.55 -23.49 -11.60
N SER A 100 16.60 -22.72 -11.84
CA SER A 100 17.71 -23.12 -12.70
C SER A 100 18.95 -23.13 -11.82
N ASP A 101 19.37 -24.35 -11.53
CA ASP A 101 20.71 -24.84 -11.26
C ASP A 101 21.83 -23.81 -10.97
N GLU A 102 22.43 -24.00 -9.80
CA GLU A 102 23.85 -23.80 -9.46
C GLU A 102 24.67 -22.79 -10.30
N LYS A 103 24.96 -21.62 -9.71
CA LYS A 103 26.35 -21.16 -9.49
C LYS A 103 26.48 -19.89 -8.64
N GLU A 104 27.54 -19.91 -7.84
CA GLU A 104 28.15 -18.90 -6.97
C GLU A 104 28.26 -17.46 -7.52
N PRO A 105 28.47 -16.47 -6.62
CA PRO A 105 28.24 -15.05 -6.88
C PRO A 105 29.41 -14.39 -7.59
N VAL A 106 29.12 -13.48 -8.53
CA VAL A 106 30.10 -12.51 -9.04
C VAL A 106 29.46 -11.13 -9.11
N HIS A 107 30.06 -10.21 -8.36
CA HIS A 107 29.86 -8.77 -8.41
C HIS A 107 30.15 -8.20 -9.80
N ILE A 108 29.30 -7.31 -10.33
CA ILE A 108 29.73 -6.15 -11.12
C ILE A 108 28.75 -4.98 -10.91
N SER A 109 29.32 -3.81 -10.67
CA SER A 109 28.68 -2.51 -10.47
C SER A 109 28.26 -1.82 -11.78
N GLU A 110 27.35 -0.84 -11.63
CA GLU A 110 27.12 0.37 -12.45
C GLU A 110 26.33 0.29 -13.77
N GLY A 111 25.34 1.20 -13.89
CA GLY A 111 25.09 1.92 -15.14
C GLY A 111 23.64 2.19 -15.57
N LEU A 112 23.15 3.39 -15.22
CA LEU A 112 22.20 4.27 -15.95
C LEU A 112 20.70 3.91 -16.13
N ALA A 113 19.89 4.74 -15.46
CA ALA A 113 18.81 5.59 -15.99
C ALA A 113 17.68 4.97 -16.83
N ALA A 114 16.48 4.88 -16.23
CA ALA A 114 15.24 5.29 -16.89
C ALA A 114 14.15 5.64 -15.86
N THR A 115 13.63 6.84 -16.05
CA THR A 115 12.40 7.47 -15.53
C THR A 115 11.20 6.53 -15.43
N GLY A 116 10.51 6.55 -14.28
CA GLY A 116 9.27 5.81 -14.05
C GLY A 116 8.77 5.99 -12.62
N ASP A 117 8.33 7.20 -12.32
CA ASP A 117 7.58 7.56 -11.12
C ASP A 117 6.32 6.67 -11.02
N GLY A 118 6.17 5.90 -9.94
CA GLY A 118 4.94 5.11 -9.68
C GLY A 118 5.10 3.69 -9.11
N ALA A 119 6.31 3.13 -9.00
CA ALA A 119 6.49 1.72 -8.60
C ALA A 119 7.51 1.50 -7.46
N ARG A 120 7.38 2.24 -6.36
CA ARG A 120 8.29 2.08 -5.19
C ARG A 120 7.59 1.95 -3.83
N ARG A 121 6.40 1.35 -3.74
CA ARG A 121 5.82 1.08 -2.41
C ARG A 121 5.19 -0.30 -2.25
N ALA A 122 5.87 -1.32 -2.78
CA ALA A 122 5.59 -2.71 -2.44
C ALA A 122 6.90 -3.47 -2.21
N LEU A 123 7.14 -3.70 -0.91
CA LEU A 123 7.97 -4.71 -0.27
C LEU A 123 9.50 -4.64 -0.35
N ARG A 124 10.08 -4.25 0.79
CA ARG A 124 10.87 -5.24 1.53
C ARG A 124 10.16 -5.61 2.82
N VAL A 125 10.12 -6.92 3.09
CA VAL A 125 9.82 -7.50 4.41
C VAL A 125 10.95 -7.11 5.36
N ASN A 126 10.89 -5.88 5.84
CA ASN A 126 11.54 -5.37 7.02
C ASN A 126 10.50 -4.43 7.63
N ALA A 127 10.23 -4.53 8.93
CA ALA A 127 9.48 -3.45 9.58
C ALA A 127 10.15 -2.14 9.16
N PRO A 128 9.41 -1.15 8.59
CA PRO A 128 10.05 0.08 8.14
C PRO A 128 10.86 0.61 9.32
N CYS A 129 12.13 0.94 9.08
CA CYS A 129 12.98 1.50 10.12
C CYS A 129 12.22 2.64 10.81
N VAL A 130 12.48 2.88 12.09
CA VAL A 130 11.68 3.80 12.90
C VAL A 130 11.53 5.19 12.25
N VAL A 131 12.52 5.62 11.47
CA VAL A 131 12.50 6.87 10.68
C VAL A 131 11.41 6.82 9.59
N CYS A 132 11.31 5.72 8.84
CA CYS A 132 10.29 5.55 7.81
C CYS A 132 8.88 5.40 8.41
N ALA A 133 8.74 4.74 9.57
CA ALA A 133 7.49 4.75 10.32
C ALA A 133 7.11 6.15 10.81
N CYS A 134 8.08 6.98 11.21
CA CYS A 134 7.80 8.37 11.55
C CYS A 134 7.34 9.17 10.32
N LEU A 135 8.00 8.99 9.17
CA LEU A 135 7.65 9.72 7.94
C LEU A 135 6.27 9.36 7.40
N SER A 136 5.82 8.11 7.51
CA SER A 136 4.45 7.74 7.15
C SER A 136 3.42 8.44 8.06
N VAL A 137 3.70 8.57 9.36
CA VAL A 137 2.85 9.40 10.24
C VAL A 137 2.81 10.85 9.76
N PHE A 138 3.92 11.42 9.30
CA PHE A 138 3.88 12.78 8.72
C PHE A 138 3.02 12.84 7.45
N ASP A 139 3.01 11.79 6.62
CA ASP A 139 2.14 11.72 5.44
C ASP A 139 0.67 11.68 5.85
N ASP A 140 0.31 10.90 6.87
CA ASP A 140 -1.06 10.80 7.40
C ASP A 140 -1.59 12.14 7.95
N TYR A 141 -0.70 13.00 8.45
CA TYR A 141 -1.03 14.35 8.94
C TYR A 141 -1.00 15.44 7.85
N GLY A 142 -0.86 15.06 6.57
CA GLY A 142 -0.85 16.01 5.45
C GLY A 142 0.50 16.72 5.24
N CYS A 143 1.60 16.06 5.60
CA CYS A 143 2.97 16.54 5.41
C CYS A 143 3.36 17.85 6.13
N PRO A 144 3.07 18.02 7.44
CA PRO A 144 3.50 19.23 8.16
C PRO A 144 5.02 19.30 8.28
N ASP A 145 5.57 20.52 8.40
CA ASP A 145 7.02 20.72 8.59
C ASP A 145 7.54 20.15 9.92
N ALA A 146 6.70 20.18 10.94
CA ALA A 146 7.00 19.66 12.27
C ALA A 146 5.76 19.04 12.92
N LEU A 147 5.98 17.98 13.69
CA LEU A 147 4.94 17.30 14.46
C LEU A 147 5.38 17.17 15.92
N ALA A 148 4.47 17.40 16.86
CA ALA A 148 4.80 17.30 18.28
C ALA A 148 5.12 15.85 18.65
N SER A 149 6.06 15.65 19.57
CA SER A 149 6.49 14.31 19.99
C SER A 149 5.36 13.49 20.61
N ALA A 150 4.35 14.13 21.21
CA ALA A 150 3.17 13.45 21.73
C ALA A 150 2.29 12.88 20.61
N ASP A 151 2.00 13.68 19.59
CA ASP A 151 1.14 13.30 18.47
C ASP A 151 1.81 12.22 17.62
N LEU A 152 3.12 12.37 17.37
CA LEU A 152 3.91 11.37 16.67
C LEU A 152 3.89 10.01 17.40
N VAL A 153 4.08 9.99 18.72
CA VAL A 153 4.01 8.74 19.51
C VAL A 153 2.60 8.16 19.55
N ALA A 154 1.57 9.00 19.65
CA ALA A 154 0.18 8.56 19.65
C ALA A 154 -0.18 7.85 18.33
N ALA A 155 0.23 8.41 17.21
CA ALA A 155 0.04 7.80 15.90
C ALA A 155 0.90 6.54 15.72
N LEU A 156 2.18 6.55 16.12
CA LEU A 156 3.01 5.35 16.04
C LEU A 156 2.45 4.19 16.86
N ARG A 157 1.77 4.45 17.99
CA ARG A 157 1.16 3.40 18.82
C ARG A 157 0.02 2.63 18.15
N THR A 158 -0.62 3.20 17.13
CA THR A 158 -1.67 2.50 16.39
C THR A 158 -1.09 1.54 15.35
N MET A 159 0.21 1.61 15.09
CA MET A 159 0.88 0.72 14.16
C MET A 159 1.11 -0.68 14.75
N ASN A 160 1.00 -1.67 13.88
CA ASN A 160 1.30 -3.05 14.22
C ASN A 160 2.82 -3.31 14.17
N GLY A 161 3.28 -4.25 15.01
CA GLY A 161 4.67 -4.72 15.00
C GLY A 161 5.57 -4.06 16.05
N THR A 162 6.87 -4.10 15.79
CA THR A 162 7.91 -3.62 16.70
C THR A 162 8.80 -2.59 16.02
N ALA A 163 9.17 -1.56 16.78
CA ALA A 163 10.13 -0.56 16.36
C ALA A 163 11.55 -1.12 16.56
N GLU A 164 12.29 -1.29 15.46
CA GLU A 164 13.68 -1.78 15.44
C GLU A 164 13.89 -3.10 16.22
N GLY A 165 12.87 -3.96 16.28
CA GLY A 165 12.91 -5.20 17.05
C GLY A 165 13.02 -5.06 18.57
N ARG A 166 12.98 -3.84 19.12
CA ARG A 166 13.16 -3.58 20.57
C ARG A 166 11.85 -3.49 21.34
N TRP A 167 10.92 -2.68 20.85
CA TRP A 167 9.65 -2.39 21.54
C TRP A 167 8.50 -2.53 20.58
N ARG A 168 7.35 -3.02 21.08
CA ARG A 168 6.10 -2.94 20.33
C ARG A 168 5.72 -1.47 20.15
N TYR A 169 5.22 -1.14 18.97
CA TYR A 169 4.74 0.20 18.67
C TYR A 169 3.67 0.67 19.66
N ALA A 170 2.74 -0.22 20.06
CA ALA A 170 1.74 0.04 21.09
C ALA A 170 2.31 0.49 22.45
N GLU A 171 3.55 0.13 22.78
CA GLU A 171 4.21 0.46 24.06
C GLU A 171 5.21 1.61 23.93
N LEU A 172 5.26 2.28 22.77
CA LEU A 172 6.21 3.35 22.53
C LEU A 172 5.94 4.52 23.46
N THR A 173 6.97 5.13 24.04
CA THR A 173 6.86 6.38 24.80
C THR A 173 7.74 7.43 24.15
N GLN A 174 7.57 8.71 24.49
CA GLN A 174 8.44 9.78 23.96
C GLN A 174 9.93 9.50 24.25
N ALA A 175 10.25 8.98 25.43
CA ALA A 175 11.62 8.62 25.81
C ALA A 175 12.16 7.43 24.99
N ARG A 176 11.32 6.41 24.75
CA ARG A 176 11.68 5.25 23.93
C ARG A 176 11.88 5.66 22.46
N LEU A 177 10.99 6.48 21.91
CA LEU A 177 11.14 7.04 20.57
C LEU A 177 12.42 7.87 20.45
N ALA A 178 12.72 8.75 21.42
CA ALA A 178 13.96 9.51 21.43
C ALA A 178 15.21 8.61 21.47
N THR A 179 15.13 7.49 22.19
CA THR A 179 16.23 6.49 22.23
C THR A 179 16.43 5.81 20.88
N LEU A 180 15.36 5.48 20.17
CA LEU A 180 15.42 4.91 18.83
C LEU A 180 16.01 5.91 17.82
N LEU A 181 15.47 7.13 17.81
CA LEU A 181 15.88 8.18 16.88
C LEU A 181 17.29 8.71 17.13
N ARG A 182 17.84 8.52 18.33
CA ARG A 182 19.24 8.87 18.63
C ARG A 182 20.24 8.12 17.74
N ALA A 183 19.95 6.87 17.36
CA ALA A 183 20.81 6.10 16.45
C ALA A 183 20.90 6.72 15.05
N TYR A 184 19.90 7.53 14.69
CA TYR A 184 19.79 8.24 13.43
C TYR A 184 20.15 9.73 13.56
N GLU A 185 20.74 10.14 14.68
CA GLU A 185 21.08 11.53 15.01
C GLU A 185 19.88 12.52 14.99
N VAL A 186 18.66 12.00 15.07
CA VAL A 186 17.43 12.81 15.11
C VAL A 186 17.04 13.12 16.55
N ALA A 187 16.94 14.41 16.87
CA ALA A 187 16.52 14.90 18.17
C ALA A 187 15.27 15.79 18.06
N SER A 188 14.42 15.74 19.10
CA SER A 188 13.30 16.68 19.21
C SER A 188 13.82 18.08 19.55
N ARG A 189 13.16 19.10 19.00
CA ARG A 189 13.46 20.52 19.24
C ARG A 189 12.23 21.23 19.78
N ASP A 190 12.45 22.31 20.53
CA ASP A 190 11.35 23.20 20.93
C ASP A 190 10.93 24.02 19.73
N ILE A 191 9.74 23.72 19.21
CA ILE A 191 9.16 24.39 18.04
C ILE A 191 7.85 25.04 18.47
N THR A 192 7.63 26.28 18.00
CA THR A 192 6.34 26.93 18.11
C THR A 192 5.45 26.41 16.99
N LEU A 193 4.43 25.63 17.34
CA LEU A 193 3.46 25.11 16.37
C LEU A 193 2.49 26.22 15.92
N PRO A 194 1.68 26.01 14.86
CA PRO A 194 0.67 26.97 14.42
C PRO A 194 -0.33 27.38 15.52
N ASP A 195 -0.47 26.56 16.58
CA ASP A 195 -1.28 26.85 17.77
C ASP A 195 -0.63 27.89 18.72
N GLY A 196 0.56 28.39 18.39
CA GLY A 196 1.33 29.36 19.18
C GLY A 196 2.03 28.76 20.41
N ARG A 197 1.85 27.46 20.68
CA ARG A 197 2.45 26.80 21.85
C ARG A 197 3.80 26.22 21.48
N ARG A 198 4.76 26.36 22.40
CA ARG A 198 6.08 25.72 22.28
C ARG A 198 6.00 24.28 22.79
N ARG A 199 6.33 23.33 21.93
CA ARG A 199 6.33 21.90 22.28
C ARG A 199 7.57 21.21 21.71
N LYS A 200 7.99 20.14 22.38
CA LYS A 200 8.98 19.20 21.83
C LYS A 200 8.41 18.56 20.58
N SER A 201 9.10 18.77 19.47
CA SER A 201 8.62 18.40 18.14
C SER A 201 9.76 17.87 17.28
N TYR A 202 9.43 16.96 16.38
CA TYR A 202 10.34 16.48 15.35
C TYR A 202 10.09 17.23 14.05
N ARG A 203 11.15 17.52 13.29
CA ARG A 203 11.03 18.13 11.97
C ARG A 203 11.05 17.05 10.91
N ARG A 204 10.16 17.18 9.91
CA ARG A 204 10.13 16.29 8.76
C ARG A 204 11.47 16.28 8.03
N THR A 205 12.07 17.46 7.84
CA THR A 205 13.39 17.60 7.19
C THR A 205 14.52 16.87 7.92
N ALA A 206 14.49 16.81 9.26
CA ALA A 206 15.48 16.08 10.03
C ALA A 206 15.32 14.56 9.87
N LEU A 207 14.09 14.07 9.78
CA LEU A 207 13.81 12.65 9.52
C LEU A 207 14.17 12.25 8.09
N LEU A 208 13.88 13.11 7.10
CA LEU A 208 14.28 12.90 5.70
C LEU A 208 15.80 12.87 5.52
N ALA A 209 16.53 13.74 6.23
CA ALA A 209 18.00 13.75 6.19
C ALA A 209 18.62 12.53 6.89
N ALA A 210 17.87 11.90 7.78
CA ALA A 210 18.30 10.73 8.55
C ALA A 210 17.80 9.40 7.95
N LEU A 211 17.25 9.44 6.73
CA LEU A 211 16.83 8.24 6.02
C LEU A 211 18.08 7.39 5.72
N PRO A 212 18.15 6.13 6.18
CA PRO A 212 19.29 5.28 5.87
C PRO A 212 19.24 4.87 4.40
N ASP A 213 20.38 4.88 3.71
CA ASP A 213 20.50 4.38 2.33
C ASP A 213 20.11 2.90 2.22
N ASP A 214 20.31 2.14 3.30
CA ASP A 214 19.95 0.72 3.42
C ASP A 214 18.51 0.50 3.91
N CYS A 215 17.79 1.56 4.28
CA CYS A 215 16.41 1.42 4.69
C CYS A 215 15.56 1.25 3.45
N ALA A 216 15.09 0.02 3.25
CA ALA A 216 14.15 -0.31 2.19
C ALA A 216 12.73 0.13 2.60
N CYS A 217 12.56 1.44 2.63
CA CYS A 217 11.30 2.14 2.43
C CYS A 217 11.19 2.53 0.95
#